data_AF-A0AAV5FUE7-F1
#
_entry.id   AF-A0AAV5FUE7-F1
#
_cell.length_a   1.000
_cell.length_b   1.000
_cell.length_c   1.000
_cell.angle_alpha   90.00
_cell.angle_beta   90.00
_cell.angle_gamma   90.00
#
_symmetry.space_group_name_H-M   'P 1'
#
loop_
_entity.id
_entity.type
_entity.pdbx_description
1 polymer ?
#
loop_
_entity_poly.entity_id
_entity_poly.type
_entity_poly.pdbx_seq_one_letter_code
_entity_poly.pdbx_strand_id
1 'polypeptide(L)'
;MVGTIDDPDISAFVFRLGGIYGPGRSALDTIAKSRSLSQKQKLRESKQYTARIHVADIYQAVLATMSIRCARKIINVVDDDPAPRAEVFAFARSLIDSRYPDLTSESIEIDSTGFGSCDRVIPAEKRVSNARLKQELGANLLHPTYRSGLQSIIDSWQAESKFPRSS
;
A
#
# COMPACT_ATOMS: atom_id res chain seq x y z
N MET A 1 -12.83 16.52 34.87
CA MET A 1 -11.98 15.37 35.21
C MET A 1 -12.29 14.28 34.21
N VAL A 2 -11.49 14.14 33.15
CA VAL A 2 -11.71 13.09 32.13
C VAL A 2 -11.27 11.78 32.79
N GLY A 3 -12.24 10.97 33.21
CA GLY A 3 -11.97 9.66 33.80
C GLY A 3 -11.20 8.80 32.80
N THR A 4 -10.06 8.27 33.22
CA THR A 4 -9.37 7.24 32.45
C THR A 4 -10.30 6.02 32.39
N ILE A 5 -10.55 5.53 31.19
CA ILE A 5 -11.28 4.28 30.97
C ILE A 5 -10.33 3.16 31.38
N ASP A 6 -10.16 2.94 32.67
CA ASP A 6 -9.40 1.81 33.23
C ASP A 6 -10.36 0.71 33.64
N ASP A 7 -11.25 0.35 32.72
CA ASP A 7 -12.05 -0.86 32.81
C ASP A 7 -11.19 -2.06 32.35
N PRO A 8 -10.81 -2.99 33.25
CA PRO A 8 -9.96 -4.13 32.93
C PRO A 8 -10.60 -5.13 31.95
N ASP A 9 -11.92 -5.05 31.74
CA ASP A 9 -12.66 -5.98 30.89
C ASP A 9 -12.75 -5.53 29.42
N ILE A 10 -12.31 -4.31 29.10
CA ILE A 10 -12.36 -3.75 27.75
C ILE A 10 -11.01 -3.90 27.03
N SER A 11 -11.03 -4.53 25.85
CA SER A 11 -9.87 -4.58 24.95
C SER A 11 -9.82 -3.37 24.04
N ALA A 12 -8.63 -2.81 23.86
CA ALA A 12 -8.39 -1.66 22.99
C ALA A 12 -7.15 -1.88 22.12
N PHE A 13 -7.32 -1.75 20.80
CA PHE A 13 -6.23 -1.88 19.84
C PHE A 13 -6.08 -0.58 19.04
N VAL A 14 -4.85 -0.08 18.95
CA VAL A 14 -4.51 1.08 18.12
C VAL A 14 -3.64 0.61 16.97
N PHE A 15 -4.19 0.63 15.75
CA PHE A 15 -3.47 0.27 14.54
C PHE A 15 -2.78 1.48 13.92
N ARG A 16 -1.47 1.39 13.76
CA ARG A 16 -0.65 2.37 13.02
C ARG A 16 -0.43 1.85 11.61
N LEU A 17 -1.22 2.37 10.68
CA LEU A 17 -1.23 1.90 9.30
C LEU A 17 -0.11 2.52 8.46
N GLY A 18 0.48 1.72 7.58
CA GLY A 18 1.28 2.21 6.46
C GLY A 18 0.43 2.95 5.43
N GLY A 19 1.07 3.32 4.30
CA GLY A 19 0.35 3.83 3.13
C GLY A 19 -0.62 2.78 2.59
N ILE A 20 -1.93 3.02 2.77
CA ILE A 20 -2.98 2.09 2.36
C ILE A 20 -3.10 2.07 0.84
N TYR A 21 -3.10 0.86 0.26
CA TYR A 21 -3.39 0.63 -1.15
C TYR A 21 -4.34 -0.56 -1.33
N GLY A 22 -5.00 -0.62 -2.48
CA GLY A 22 -5.98 -1.65 -2.82
C GLY A 22 -6.67 -1.33 -4.15
N PRO A 23 -7.65 -2.14 -4.56
CA PRO A 23 -8.46 -1.87 -5.75
C PRO A 23 -9.04 -0.45 -5.74
N GLY A 24 -8.96 0.26 -6.87
CA GLY A 24 -9.42 1.64 -7.02
C GLY A 24 -8.46 2.70 -6.48
N ARG A 25 -7.46 2.32 -5.67
CA ARG A 25 -6.45 3.21 -5.10
C ARG A 25 -5.08 2.51 -4.97
N SER A 26 -4.41 2.33 -6.11
CA SER A 26 -3.07 1.74 -6.19
C SER A 26 -2.16 2.48 -7.20
N ALA A 27 -0.92 2.01 -7.33
CA ALA A 27 -0.02 2.48 -8.40
C ALA A 27 -0.58 2.13 -9.78
N LEU A 28 -1.20 0.96 -9.93
CA LEU A 28 -1.88 0.53 -11.17
C LEU A 28 -3.01 1.50 -11.53
N ASP A 29 -3.90 1.81 -10.57
CA ASP A 29 -5.00 2.77 -10.80
C ASP A 29 -4.49 4.18 -11.14
N THR A 30 -3.35 4.57 -10.59
CA THR A 30 -2.75 5.88 -10.86
C THR A 30 -2.25 5.95 -12.30
N ILE A 31 -1.57 4.89 -12.77
CA ILE A 31 -1.06 4.78 -14.13
C ILE A 31 -2.23 4.69 -15.12
N ALA A 32 -3.20 3.79 -14.89
CA ALA A 32 -4.32 3.57 -15.81
C ALA A 32 -5.23 4.80 -16.00
N LYS A 33 -5.35 5.66 -14.99
CA LYS A 33 -6.16 6.89 -15.08
C LYS A 33 -5.41 8.06 -15.74
N SER A 34 -4.17 7.86 -16.22
CA SER A 34 -3.28 8.92 -16.75
C SER A 34 -3.23 10.16 -15.85
N ARG A 35 -3.35 9.97 -14.53
CA ARG A 35 -3.37 11.10 -13.59
C ARG A 35 -1.94 11.52 -13.31
N SER A 36 -1.62 12.76 -13.67
CA SER A 36 -0.37 13.38 -13.25
C SER A 36 -0.26 13.35 -11.72
N LEU A 37 0.93 13.03 -11.22
CA LEU A 37 1.18 13.00 -9.78
C LEU A 37 1.00 14.40 -9.18
N SER A 38 0.23 14.50 -8.10
CA SER A 38 0.08 15.73 -7.33
C SER A 38 1.44 16.19 -6.77
N GLN A 39 1.63 17.49 -6.58
CA GLN A 39 2.85 18.07 -5.97
C GLN A 39 3.23 17.41 -4.63
N LYS A 40 2.24 17.04 -3.80
CA LYS A 40 2.48 16.29 -2.54
C LYS A 40 2.97 14.85 -2.76
N GLN A 41 2.65 14.23 -3.90
CA GLN A 41 3.13 12.90 -4.28
C GLN A 41 4.56 12.98 -4.83
N LYS A 42 4.88 14.02 -5.60
CA LYS A 42 6.24 14.31 -6.08
C LYS A 42 7.22 14.56 -4.92
N LEU A 43 6.81 15.31 -3.90
CA LEU A 43 7.65 15.53 -2.71
C LEU A 43 7.94 14.24 -1.90
N ARG A 44 7.17 13.16 -2.10
CA ARG A 44 7.43 11.84 -1.49
C ARG A 44 8.36 10.97 -2.33
N GLU A 45 8.72 11.38 -3.55
CA GLU A 45 9.67 10.65 -4.42
C GLU A 45 11.08 10.64 -3.83
N SER A 46 11.42 11.61 -2.99
CA SER A 46 12.71 11.64 -2.27
C SER A 46 12.81 10.66 -1.09
N LYS A 47 11.77 9.85 -0.81
CA LYS A 47 11.83 8.83 0.24
C LYS A 47 12.32 7.50 -0.32
N GLN A 48 13.47 7.05 0.15
CA GLN A 48 14.05 5.75 -0.22
C GLN A 48 13.18 4.58 0.23
N TYR A 49 12.45 4.69 1.35
CA TYR A 49 11.55 3.63 1.83
C TYR A 49 10.18 4.19 2.24
N THR A 50 9.11 3.47 1.85
CA THR A 50 7.74 3.76 2.30
C THR A 50 7.09 2.48 2.79
N ALA A 51 6.62 2.48 4.05
CA ALA A 51 5.80 1.40 4.56
C ALA A 51 4.38 1.48 3.99
N ARG A 52 3.83 0.35 3.55
CA ARG A 52 2.51 0.25 2.91
C ARG A 52 1.74 -0.90 3.54
N ILE A 53 0.46 -0.96 3.25
CA ILE A 53 -0.37 -2.11 3.62
C ILE A 53 -1.52 -2.26 2.63
N HIS A 54 -1.79 -3.49 2.20
CA HIS A 54 -2.96 -3.77 1.37
C HIS A 54 -4.23 -3.69 2.20
N VAL A 55 -5.32 -3.16 1.65
CA VAL A 55 -6.60 -2.99 2.36
C VAL A 55 -7.13 -4.31 2.94
N ALA A 56 -6.95 -5.42 2.22
CA ALA A 56 -7.37 -6.75 2.68
C ALA A 56 -6.57 -7.23 3.91
N ASP A 57 -5.33 -6.77 4.08
CA ASP A 57 -4.50 -7.14 5.23
C ASP A 57 -4.81 -6.32 6.48
N ILE A 58 -5.36 -5.12 6.31
CA ILE A 58 -5.94 -4.37 7.44
C ILE A 58 -7.10 -5.18 8.02
N TYR A 59 -7.91 -5.79 7.17
CA TYR A 59 -8.99 -6.68 7.61
C TYR A 59 -8.45 -7.90 8.37
N GLN A 60 -7.39 -8.55 7.88
CA GLN A 60 -6.73 -9.64 8.62
C GLN A 60 -6.23 -9.20 10.01
N ALA A 61 -5.64 -8.01 10.11
CA ALA A 61 -5.17 -7.46 11.39
C ALA A 61 -6.32 -7.20 12.37
N VAL A 62 -7.46 -6.69 11.89
CA VAL A 62 -8.66 -6.48 12.72
C VAL A 62 -9.21 -7.82 13.20
N LEU A 63 -9.38 -8.79 12.29
CA LEU A 63 -9.88 -10.13 12.63
C LEU A 63 -9.04 -10.81 13.69
N ALA A 64 -7.71 -10.72 13.57
CA ALA A 64 -6.77 -11.31 14.52
C ALA A 64 -6.92 -10.79 15.96
N THR A 65 -7.53 -9.61 16.15
CA THR A 65 -7.78 -9.05 17.49
C THR A 65 -9.11 -9.45 18.09
N MET A 66 -10.07 -9.94 17.30
CA MET A 66 -11.46 -10.11 17.77
C MET A 66 -11.63 -11.20 18.83
N SER A 67 -10.71 -12.18 18.88
CA SER A 67 -10.69 -13.24 19.89
C SER A 67 -9.91 -12.87 21.15
N ILE A 68 -9.19 -11.74 21.15
CA ILE A 68 -8.31 -11.35 22.25
C ILE A 68 -9.09 -10.51 23.26
N ARG A 69 -9.02 -10.91 24.54
CA ARG A 69 -9.66 -10.23 25.67
C ARG A 69 -8.63 -9.54 26.56
N CYS A 70 -9.09 -8.54 27.32
CA CYS A 70 -8.31 -7.75 28.26
C CYS A 70 -6.96 -7.24 27.73
N ALA A 71 -6.89 -6.90 26.43
CA ALA A 71 -5.65 -6.48 25.79
C ALA A 71 -5.69 -5.01 25.39
N ARG A 72 -4.60 -4.28 25.69
CA ARG A 72 -4.40 -2.90 25.27
C ARG A 72 -3.09 -2.78 24.49
N LYS A 73 -3.15 -2.76 23.16
CA LYS A 73 -1.95 -2.86 22.31
C LYS A 73 -1.93 -1.82 21.20
N ILE A 74 -0.74 -1.30 20.92
CA ILE A 74 -0.44 -0.49 19.73
C ILE A 74 0.31 -1.38 18.75
N ILE A 75 -0.23 -1.56 17.55
CA ILE A 75 0.30 -2.49 16.55
C ILE A 75 0.52 -1.74 15.23
N ASN A 76 1.71 -1.88 14.66
CA ASN A 76 1.98 -1.39 13.31
C ASN A 76 1.42 -2.39 12.29
N VAL A 77 0.65 -1.90 11.34
CA VAL A 77 0.07 -2.71 10.27
C VAL A 77 0.68 -2.25 8.95
N VAL A 78 1.72 -2.95 8.56
CA VAL A 78 2.52 -2.73 7.36
C VAL A 78 2.87 -4.09 6.75
N ASP A 79 3.11 -4.12 5.45
CA ASP A 79 3.62 -5.27 4.73
C ASP A 79 5.09 -5.60 5.11
N ASP A 80 5.61 -6.70 4.58
CA ASP A 80 6.98 -7.17 4.83
C ASP A 80 8.01 -6.53 3.91
N ASP A 81 7.57 -5.79 2.90
CA ASP A 81 8.39 -5.35 1.77
C ASP A 81 8.37 -3.82 1.61
N PRO A 82 9.02 -3.08 2.53
CA PRO A 82 9.15 -1.64 2.41
C PRO A 82 10.02 -1.30 1.21
N ALA A 83 9.42 -0.67 0.19
CA ALA A 83 10.11 -0.31 -1.05
C ALA A 83 10.05 1.20 -1.38
N PRO A 84 11.01 1.72 -2.15
CA PRO A 84 10.92 3.06 -2.75
C PRO A 84 9.63 3.23 -3.56
N ARG A 85 9.11 4.45 -3.66
CA ARG A 85 7.93 4.72 -4.50
C ARG A 85 8.21 4.43 -5.98
N ALA A 86 9.40 4.79 -6.47
CA ALA A 86 9.79 4.54 -7.85
C ALA A 86 9.75 3.05 -8.21
N GLU A 87 10.26 2.17 -7.32
CA GLU A 87 10.26 0.72 -7.55
C GLU A 87 8.84 0.16 -7.66
N VAL A 88 7.94 0.57 -6.76
CA VAL A 88 6.54 0.14 -6.78
C VAL A 88 5.83 0.57 -8.07
N PHE A 89 6.11 1.78 -8.55
CA PHE A 89 5.53 2.28 -9.81
C PHE A 89 6.13 1.58 -11.04
N ALA A 90 7.44 1.29 -11.03
CA ALA A 90 8.09 0.53 -12.09
C ALA A 90 7.49 -0.87 -12.20
N PHE A 91 7.29 -1.57 -11.07
CA PHE A 91 6.64 -2.88 -11.06
C PHE A 91 5.18 -2.81 -11.51
N ALA A 92 4.42 -1.80 -11.09
CA ALA A 92 3.05 -1.61 -11.56
C ALA A 92 2.99 -1.42 -13.09
N ARG A 93 3.92 -0.65 -13.67
CA ARG A 93 4.03 -0.49 -15.12
C ARG A 93 4.35 -1.81 -15.81
N SER A 94 5.33 -2.57 -15.31
CA SER A 94 5.66 -3.89 -15.90
C SER A 94 4.48 -4.86 -15.88
N LEU A 95 3.62 -4.80 -14.85
CA LEU A 95 2.41 -5.61 -14.80
C LEU A 95 1.38 -5.18 -15.86
N ILE A 96 1.19 -3.87 -16.06
CA ILE A 96 0.30 -3.35 -17.09
C ILE A 96 0.81 -3.74 -18.48
N ASP A 97 2.09 -3.50 -18.76
CA ASP A 97 2.71 -3.79 -20.07
C ASP A 97 2.66 -5.29 -20.39
N SER A 98 2.86 -6.14 -19.39
CA SER A 98 2.78 -7.59 -19.55
C SER A 98 1.36 -8.09 -19.82
N ARG A 99 0.32 -7.43 -19.29
CA ARG A 99 -1.06 -7.93 -19.37
C ARG A 99 -1.90 -7.22 -20.43
N TYR A 100 -1.58 -5.97 -20.73
CA TYR A 100 -2.28 -5.11 -21.67
C TYR A 100 -1.27 -4.37 -22.56
N PRO A 101 -0.53 -5.09 -23.43
CA PRO A 101 0.52 -4.49 -24.25
C PRO A 101 0.01 -3.37 -25.18
N ASP A 102 -1.27 -3.43 -25.58
CA ASP A 102 -1.90 -2.42 -26.44
C ASP A 102 -2.16 -1.09 -25.72
N LEU A 103 -2.32 -1.09 -24.38
CA LEU A 103 -2.52 0.14 -23.60
C LEU A 103 -1.26 0.98 -23.51
N THR A 104 -0.09 0.36 -23.58
CA THR A 104 1.21 1.05 -23.48
C THR A 104 1.59 1.76 -24.78
N SER A 105 0.99 1.39 -25.91
CA SER A 105 1.28 1.98 -27.22
C SER A 105 0.74 3.42 -27.36
N GLU A 106 -0.29 3.81 -26.60
CA GLU A 106 -0.88 5.15 -26.64
C GLU A 106 -0.61 5.99 -25.37
N SER A 107 -0.19 5.38 -24.26
CA SER A 107 -0.05 6.09 -22.99
C SER A 107 1.32 6.77 -22.85
N ILE A 108 1.39 8.01 -23.33
CA ILE A 108 2.11 9.17 -22.76
C ILE A 108 3.55 8.87 -22.31
N GLU A 109 4.51 9.44 -23.05
CA GLU A 109 5.85 9.79 -22.57
C GLU A 109 5.75 10.66 -21.30
N ILE A 110 5.51 10.04 -20.15
CA ILE A 110 5.74 10.69 -18.86
C ILE A 110 7.24 10.60 -18.66
N ASP A 111 7.88 11.60 -19.26
CA ASP A 111 9.22 12.10 -19.05
C ASP A 111 10.01 11.25 -18.03
N SER A 112 10.72 10.25 -18.58
CA SER A 112 11.73 9.46 -17.88
C SER A 112 12.84 10.35 -17.29
N THR A 113 12.85 11.66 -17.58
CA THR A 113 13.81 12.65 -17.07
C THR A 113 13.53 13.11 -15.63
N GLY A 114 12.46 12.63 -14.99
CA GLY A 114 12.29 12.78 -13.53
C GLY A 114 13.27 11.94 -12.68
N PHE A 115 14.06 11.05 -13.29
CA PHE A 115 15.10 10.26 -12.63
C PHE A 115 16.43 11.05 -12.46
N GLY A 116 16.34 12.38 -12.36
CA GLY A 116 17.48 13.23 -12.10
C GLY A 116 18.05 12.98 -10.71
N SER A 117 19.30 12.52 -10.66
CA SER A 117 20.20 12.60 -9.52
C SER A 117 20.03 13.95 -8.81
N CYS A 118 19.34 13.94 -7.69
CA CYS A 118 19.16 15.12 -6.87
C CYS A 118 19.67 14.76 -5.48
N ASP A 119 20.86 15.26 -5.17
CA ASP A 119 21.35 15.47 -3.81
C ASP A 119 20.29 16.24 -3.01
N ARG A 120 19.36 15.49 -2.41
CA ARG A 120 18.31 16.04 -1.56
C ARG A 120 18.42 15.32 -0.24
N VAL A 121 18.68 16.12 0.80
CA VAL A 121 18.69 15.74 2.21
C VAL A 121 17.69 14.61 2.45
N ILE A 122 18.20 13.39 2.68
CA ILE A 122 17.41 12.19 2.92
C ILE A 122 16.67 12.42 4.26
N PRO A 123 15.35 12.65 4.26
CA PRO A 123 14.62 12.84 5.51
C PRO A 123 14.67 11.53 6.29
N ALA A 124 14.96 11.61 7.60
CA ALA A 124 15.11 10.46 8.50
C ALA A 124 14.20 9.28 8.13
N GLU A 125 14.83 8.18 7.74
CA GLU A 125 14.15 7.00 7.22
C GLU A 125 13.51 6.23 8.36
N LYS A 126 12.24 5.84 8.17
CA LYS A 126 11.53 5.00 9.15
C LYS A 126 11.15 3.70 8.50
N ARG A 127 11.98 2.67 8.71
CA ARG A 127 11.59 1.27 8.51
C ARG A 127 10.66 0.90 9.65
N VAL A 128 9.46 0.43 9.34
CA VAL A 128 8.45 0.04 10.32
C VAL A 128 8.36 -1.47 10.31
N SER A 129 8.52 -2.10 11.48
CA SER A 129 8.36 -3.56 11.62
C SER A 129 6.92 -3.91 11.96
N ASN A 130 6.42 -4.98 11.36
CA ASN A 130 5.15 -5.63 11.67
C ASN A 130 5.32 -6.86 12.58
N ALA A 131 6.49 -7.06 13.21
CA ALA A 131 6.76 -8.25 14.03
C ALA A 131 5.69 -8.51 15.10
N ARG A 132 5.20 -7.45 15.76
CA ARG A 132 4.12 -7.55 16.75
C ARG A 132 2.79 -8.01 16.15
N LEU A 133 2.46 -7.58 14.94
CA LEU A 133 1.25 -8.02 14.24
C LEU A 133 1.28 -9.55 14.03
N LYS A 134 2.43 -10.08 13.61
CA LYS A 134 2.59 -11.53 13.36
C LYS A 134 2.75 -12.34 14.63
N GLN A 135 3.63 -11.92 15.52
CA GLN A 135 4.00 -12.69 16.71
C GLN A 135 2.94 -12.59 17.82
N GLU A 136 2.35 -11.41 18.03
CA GLU A 136 1.41 -11.22 19.14
C GLU A 136 -0.05 -11.44 18.73
N LEU A 137 -0.41 -11.17 17.47
CA LEU A 137 -1.78 -11.37 16.99
C LEU A 137 -1.93 -12.62 16.12
N GLY A 138 -0.84 -13.26 15.70
CA GLY A 138 -0.91 -14.40 14.79
C GLY A 138 -1.47 -14.05 13.41
N ALA A 139 -1.48 -12.77 13.04
CA ALA A 139 -2.09 -12.32 11.79
C ALA A 139 -1.26 -12.82 10.59
N ASN A 140 -1.94 -13.44 9.64
CA ASN A 140 -1.35 -13.84 8.36
C ASN A 140 -1.73 -12.83 7.27
N LEU A 141 -0.74 -12.28 6.58
CA LEU A 141 -0.98 -11.32 5.51
C LEU A 141 -1.30 -12.08 4.22
N LEU A 142 -2.41 -11.72 3.58
CA LEU A 142 -2.77 -12.18 2.24
C LEU A 142 -1.82 -11.59 1.19
N HIS A 143 -1.37 -10.35 1.39
CA HIS A 143 -0.43 -9.66 0.50
C HIS A 143 0.80 -9.18 1.27
N PRO A 144 1.71 -10.10 1.66
CA PRO A 144 2.89 -9.78 2.45
C PRO A 144 3.85 -8.83 1.74
N THR A 145 3.76 -8.69 0.41
CA THR A 145 4.60 -7.78 -0.37
C THR A 145 3.75 -6.89 -1.28
N TYR A 146 4.25 -5.70 -1.61
CA TYR A 146 3.60 -4.84 -2.60
C TYR A 146 3.42 -5.54 -3.95
N ARG A 147 4.33 -6.46 -4.30
CA ARG A 147 4.26 -7.24 -5.54
C ARG A 147 3.03 -8.15 -5.55
N SER A 148 2.83 -8.91 -4.47
CA SER A 148 1.66 -9.77 -4.31
C SER A 148 0.34 -8.99 -4.28
N GLY A 149 0.32 -7.82 -3.63
CA GLY A 149 -0.87 -6.96 -3.58
C GLY A 149 -1.21 -6.33 -4.93
N LEU A 150 -0.21 -5.82 -5.66
CA LEU A 150 -0.43 -5.28 -7.00
C LEU A 150 -0.84 -6.38 -8.00
N GLN A 151 -0.26 -7.59 -7.90
CA GLN A 151 -0.68 -8.73 -8.71
C GLN A 151 -2.17 -9.06 -8.49
N SER A 152 -2.60 -9.14 -7.23
CA SER A 152 -4.02 -9.36 -6.88
C SER A 152 -4.96 -8.31 -7.48
N ILE A 153 -4.55 -7.04 -7.46
CA ILE A 153 -5.34 -5.93 -8.03
C ILE A 153 -5.43 -6.03 -9.57
N ILE A 154 -4.33 -6.31 -10.27
CA ILE A 154 -4.39 -6.40 -11.74
C ILE A 154 -5.17 -7.65 -12.19
N ASP A 155 -5.11 -8.73 -11.42
CA ASP A 155 -5.93 -9.92 -11.65
C ASP A 155 -7.43 -9.61 -11.50
N SER A 156 -7.80 -8.72 -10.57
CA SER A 156 -9.19 -8.32 -10.37
C SER A 156 -9.75 -7.45 -11.51
N TRP A 157 -8.91 -6.76 -12.29
CA TRP A 157 -9.36 -5.95 -13.44
C TRP A 157 -10.06 -6.80 -14.52
N GLN A 158 -9.76 -8.10 -14.61
CA GLN A 158 -10.42 -8.99 -15.57
C GLN A 158 -11.85 -9.37 -15.13
N ALA A 159 -12.11 -9.47 -13.83
CA ALA A 159 -13.44 -9.80 -13.32
C ALA A 159 -14.47 -8.68 -13.58
N GLU A 160 -13.99 -7.45 -13.79
CA GLU A 160 -14.81 -6.25 -13.98
C GLU A 160 -14.84 -5.73 -15.43
N SER A 161 -14.53 -6.56 -16.43
CA SER A 161 -14.63 -6.19 -17.85
C SER A 161 -16.08 -5.97 -18.31
N LYS A 162 -16.68 -4.87 -17.85
CA LYS A 162 -17.60 -4.02 -18.59
C LYS A 162 -16.83 -2.75 -18.98
N PHE A 163 -15.89 -2.87 -19.91
CA PHE A 163 -15.52 -1.70 -20.69
C PHE A 163 -16.64 -1.44 -21.72
N PRO A 164 -17.17 -0.21 -21.84
CA PRO A 164 -18.13 0.11 -22.87
C PRO A 164 -17.46 -0.09 -24.22
N ARG A 165 -18.05 -0.96 -25.06
CA ARG A 165 -17.65 -1.04 -26.47
C ARG A 165 -17.86 0.33 -27.07
N SER A 166 -16.82 0.91 -27.64
CA SER A 166 -16.92 2.11 -28.47
C SER A 166 -17.98 1.85 -29.55
N SER A 167 -18.95 2.75 -29.61
CA SER A 167 -19.94 2.84 -30.70
C SER A 167 -19.33 3.62 -31.85
#